data_AF-A0A0D2JR18-F1
#
_entry.id   AF-A0A0D2JR18-F1
#
_cell.length_a   1.000
_cell.length_b   1.000
_cell.length_c   1.000
_cell.angle_alpha   90.00
_cell.angle_beta   90.00
_cell.angle_gamma   90.00
#
_symmetry.space_group_name_H-M   'P 1'
#
loop_
_entity.id
_entity.type
_entity.pdbx_description
1 polymer ?
#
loop_
_entity_poly.entity_id
_entity_poly.type
_entity_poly.pdbx_seq_one_letter_code
_entity_poly.pdbx_strand_id
1 'polypeptide(L)'
;MRAGFICICPPKAVVLGADRHLHRDECTQQLHAELDKTEEADVQAAARSAYAVLPGGGVRAINPGPELSLSQTDTCFAILKGHLTNRPALIARVGADAGADASDAELLRLMYLKYGVDLLGRLEGQFAFCLYDAKQARVLAARDPSGSHGLVEGRTAAGSLLICCGTFLPDGAHDVTKIHPGWWAESP
;
A
#
# COMPACT_ATOMS: atom_id res chain seq x y z
N MET A 1 -2.09 18.72 -10.34
CA MET A 1 -1.93 17.26 -10.44
C MET A 1 -2.48 16.62 -9.19
N ARG A 2 -3.15 15.46 -9.31
CA ARG A 2 -3.72 14.74 -8.18
C ARG A 2 -2.61 13.90 -7.55
N ALA A 3 -2.26 14.14 -6.29
CA ALA A 3 -1.16 13.43 -5.61
C ALA A 3 -1.70 12.36 -4.66
N GLY A 4 -1.14 11.15 -4.70
CA GLY A 4 -1.66 10.04 -3.92
C GLY A 4 -1.03 8.70 -4.27
N PHE A 5 -1.73 7.63 -3.91
CA PHE A 5 -1.33 6.28 -4.28
C PHE A 5 -2.53 5.38 -4.54
N ILE A 6 -2.30 4.33 -5.34
CA ILE A 6 -3.22 3.21 -5.56
C ILE A 6 -2.49 1.92 -5.22
N CYS A 7 -3.11 1.09 -4.39
CA CYS A 7 -2.71 -0.29 -4.13
C CYS A 7 -3.77 -1.24 -4.68
N ILE A 8 -3.33 -2.30 -5.35
CA ILE A 8 -4.18 -3.32 -5.96
C ILE A 8 -3.71 -4.68 -5.45
N CYS A 9 -4.64 -5.45 -4.87
CA CYS A 9 -4.42 -6.84 -4.48
C CYS A 9 -5.43 -7.72 -5.23
N PRO A 10 -5.00 -8.51 -6.23
CA PRO A 10 -5.89 -9.40 -6.97
C PRO A 10 -6.60 -10.41 -6.06
N PRO A 11 -7.79 -10.91 -6.45
CA PRO A 11 -8.44 -11.97 -5.71
C PRO A 11 -7.56 -13.22 -5.69
N LYS A 12 -7.53 -13.91 -4.56
CA LYS A 12 -6.82 -15.18 -4.43
C LYS A 12 -7.52 -16.23 -5.28
N ALA A 13 -6.96 -16.52 -6.45
CA ALA A 13 -7.45 -17.57 -7.31
C ALA A 13 -6.71 -18.89 -7.03
N VAL A 14 -7.46 -19.99 -7.04
CA VAL A 14 -6.90 -21.34 -7.00
C VAL A 14 -7.11 -21.94 -8.38
N VAL A 15 -6.03 -22.34 -9.04
CA VAL A 15 -6.03 -22.87 -10.40
C VAL A 15 -5.54 -24.31 -10.36
N LEU A 16 -6.17 -25.18 -11.14
CA LEU A 16 -5.70 -26.55 -11.33
C LEU A 16 -4.51 -26.53 -12.31
N GLY A 17 -3.32 -26.87 -11.82
CA GLY A 17 -2.11 -26.98 -12.62
C GLY A 17 -2.15 -28.14 -13.60
N ALA A 18 -1.24 -28.13 -14.58
CA ALA A 18 -1.08 -29.22 -15.54
C ALA A 18 -0.70 -30.57 -14.88
N ASP A 19 -0.16 -30.51 -13.67
CA ASP A 19 0.12 -31.64 -12.77
C ASP A 19 -1.12 -32.17 -12.02
N ARG A 20 -2.31 -31.60 -12.27
CA ARG A 20 -3.58 -31.89 -11.59
C ARG A 20 -3.54 -31.58 -10.09
N HIS A 21 -2.61 -30.73 -9.64
CA HIS A 21 -2.59 -30.19 -8.29
C HIS A 21 -3.17 -28.77 -8.28
N LEU A 22 -3.79 -28.38 -7.18
CA LEU A 22 -4.30 -27.02 -7.00
C LEU A 22 -3.13 -26.09 -6.64
N HIS A 23 -2.88 -25.09 -7.47
CA HIS A 23 -1.89 -24.04 -7.24
C HIS A 23 -2.60 -22.72 -6.95
N ARG A 24 -1.99 -21.88 -6.12
CA ARG A 24 -2.44 -20.50 -5.96
C ARG A 24 -1.95 -19.70 -7.17
N ASP A 25 -2.87 -19.09 -7.91
CA ASP A 25 -2.50 -18.11 -8.93
C ASP A 25 -2.36 -16.75 -8.26
N GLU A 26 -1.17 -16.17 -8.39
CA GLU A 26 -0.82 -14.87 -7.84
C GLU A 26 -1.33 -13.72 -8.73
N CYS A 27 -1.92 -14.06 -9.88
CA CYS A 27 -2.52 -13.14 -10.85
C CYS A 27 -1.57 -12.00 -11.25
N THR A 28 -0.26 -12.26 -11.28
CA THR A 28 0.79 -11.26 -11.49
C THR A 28 0.62 -10.48 -12.81
N GLN A 29 0.24 -11.17 -13.89
CA GLN A 29 -0.02 -10.51 -15.18
C GLN A 29 -1.23 -9.56 -15.11
N GLN A 30 -2.30 -9.97 -14.43
CA GLN A 30 -3.47 -9.12 -14.21
C GLN A 30 -3.09 -7.90 -13.37
N LEU A 31 -2.34 -8.09 -12.29
CA LEU A 31 -1.87 -7.02 -11.42
C LEU A 31 -1.06 -5.96 -12.19
N HIS A 32 -0.11 -6.39 -13.03
CA HIS A 32 0.65 -5.46 -13.88
C HIS A 32 -0.28 -4.69 -14.81
N ALA A 33 -1.20 -5.39 -15.51
CA ALA A 33 -2.14 -4.74 -16.42
C ALA A 33 -3.09 -3.75 -15.71
N GLU A 34 -3.51 -4.05 -14.48
CA GLU A 34 -4.33 -3.13 -13.68
C GLU A 34 -3.54 -1.91 -13.21
N LEU A 35 -2.30 -2.09 -12.75
CA LEU A 35 -1.44 -0.98 -12.34
C LEU A 35 -1.04 -0.09 -13.50
N ASP A 36 -0.83 -0.64 -14.70
CA ASP A 36 -0.47 0.15 -15.89
C ASP A 36 -1.65 1.02 -16.36
N LYS A 37 -2.89 0.55 -16.20
CA LYS A 37 -4.09 1.37 -16.46
C LYS A 37 -4.26 2.55 -15.49
N THR A 38 -3.53 2.56 -14.37
CA THR A 38 -3.54 3.68 -13.41
C THR A 38 -2.50 4.75 -13.73
N GLU A 39 -1.74 4.61 -14.81
CA GLU A 39 -0.80 5.62 -15.28
C GLU A 39 -1.55 6.83 -15.86
N GLU A 40 -1.32 8.02 -15.30
CA GLU A 40 -1.85 9.26 -15.87
C GLU A 40 -1.06 9.58 -17.16
N ALA A 41 -1.76 9.83 -18.26
CA ALA A 41 -1.21 9.98 -19.61
C ALA A 41 -0.29 11.20 -19.84
N ASP A 42 0.01 11.98 -18.79
CA ASP A 42 0.56 13.34 -18.92
C ASP A 42 1.73 13.62 -17.97
N VAL A 43 2.85 12.86 -18.08
CA VAL A 43 4.18 13.38 -17.72
C VAL A 43 5.29 12.72 -18.55
N GLN A 44 5.67 13.38 -19.63
CA GLN A 44 6.99 13.23 -20.26
C GLN A 44 8.06 13.78 -19.29
N ALA A 45 8.70 12.94 -18.47
CA ALA A 45 10.12 13.05 -18.01
C ALA A 45 10.43 12.31 -16.69
N ALA A 46 11.35 11.35 -16.80
CA ALA A 46 12.50 11.16 -15.90
C ALA A 46 12.32 10.65 -14.44
N ALA A 47 11.17 10.16 -14.01
CA ALA A 47 11.12 9.27 -12.84
C ALA A 47 10.40 7.98 -13.25
N ARG A 48 11.12 6.85 -13.20
CA ARG A 48 10.48 5.53 -13.07
C ARG A 48 9.53 5.64 -11.88
N SER A 49 8.25 5.82 -12.15
CA SER A 49 7.22 6.14 -11.16
C SER A 49 7.32 5.21 -9.96
N ALA A 50 7.25 5.71 -8.73
CA ALA A 50 7.45 4.91 -7.53
C ALA A 50 6.36 3.83 -7.39
N TYR A 51 6.59 2.67 -8.00
CA TYR A 51 5.73 1.49 -7.95
C TYR A 51 6.48 0.32 -7.29
N ALA A 52 5.74 -0.56 -6.64
CA ALA A 52 6.23 -1.82 -6.10
C ALA A 52 5.25 -2.93 -6.45
N VAL A 53 5.76 -4.09 -6.83
CA VAL A 53 4.95 -5.28 -7.14
C VAL A 53 5.57 -6.46 -6.41
N LEU A 54 4.74 -7.16 -5.67
CA LEU A 54 5.05 -8.42 -5.01
C LEU A 54 4.02 -9.47 -5.43
N PRO A 55 4.33 -10.77 -5.27
CA PRO A 55 3.36 -11.84 -5.39
C PRO A 55 2.03 -11.50 -4.70
N GLY A 56 0.95 -11.36 -5.47
CA GLY A 56 -0.40 -11.10 -4.96
C GLY A 56 -0.73 -9.65 -4.54
N GLY A 57 0.15 -8.67 -4.76
CA GLY A 57 -0.14 -7.29 -4.40
C GLY A 57 0.83 -6.28 -5.00
N GLY A 58 0.33 -5.11 -5.36
CA GLY A 58 1.17 -4.03 -5.89
C GLY A 58 0.64 -2.65 -5.57
N VAL A 59 1.52 -1.67 -5.71
CA VAL A 59 1.26 -0.27 -5.39
C VAL A 59 1.90 0.63 -6.44
N ARG A 60 1.23 1.74 -6.73
CA ARG A 60 1.74 2.83 -7.57
C ARG A 60 1.51 4.17 -6.88
N ALA A 61 2.57 4.95 -6.76
CA ALA A 61 2.51 6.37 -6.44
C ALA A 61 2.04 7.17 -7.65
N ILE A 62 1.12 8.11 -7.43
CA ILE A 62 0.58 9.02 -8.45
C ILE A 62 1.02 10.43 -8.09
N ASN A 63 1.77 11.07 -8.99
CA ASN A 63 2.38 12.38 -8.81
C ASN A 63 3.09 12.52 -7.43
N PRO A 64 4.14 11.73 -7.17
CA PRO A 64 4.80 11.69 -5.87
C PRO A 64 5.38 13.05 -5.50
N GLY A 65 4.78 13.69 -4.49
CA GLY A 65 5.32 14.87 -3.83
C GLY A 65 6.15 14.51 -2.59
N PRO A 66 6.64 15.51 -1.84
CA PRO A 66 7.48 15.29 -0.66
C PRO A 66 6.76 14.56 0.49
N GLU A 67 5.43 14.61 0.52
CA GLU A 67 4.59 13.93 1.53
C GLU A 67 4.33 12.46 1.19
N LEU A 68 4.85 11.92 0.09
CA LEU A 68 4.62 10.54 -0.30
C LEU A 68 5.92 9.75 -0.26
N SER A 69 5.97 8.75 0.61
CA SER A 69 7.11 7.84 0.73
C SER A 69 6.70 6.41 0.43
N LEU A 70 7.58 5.67 -0.24
CA LEU A 70 7.42 4.25 -0.57
C LEU A 70 8.69 3.50 -0.11
N SER A 71 8.51 2.42 0.64
CA SER A 71 9.57 1.50 1.02
C SER A 71 9.19 0.10 0.61
N GLN A 72 10.14 -0.66 0.08
CA GLN A 72 9.92 -2.05 -0.35
C GLN A 72 11.09 -2.96 -0.03
N THR A 73 10.77 -4.24 0.06
CA THR A 73 11.68 -5.39 0.09
C THR A 73 11.04 -6.50 -0.74
N ASP A 74 11.78 -7.60 -0.93
CA ASP A 74 11.32 -8.75 -1.72
C ASP A 74 10.03 -9.41 -1.19
N THR A 75 9.61 -9.09 0.04
CA THR A 75 8.46 -9.73 0.68
C THR A 75 7.46 -8.76 1.30
N CYS A 76 7.76 -7.46 1.33
CA CYS A 76 6.86 -6.48 1.91
C CYS A 76 7.10 -5.09 1.32
N PHE A 77 6.01 -4.36 1.03
CA PHE A 77 6.06 -2.93 0.71
C PHE A 77 5.15 -2.13 1.65
N ALA A 78 5.48 -0.86 1.82
CA ALA A 78 4.65 0.12 2.51
C ALA A 78 4.70 1.45 1.76
N ILE A 79 3.53 2.06 1.57
CA ILE A 79 3.39 3.42 1.05
C ILE A 79 2.67 4.27 2.10
N LEU A 80 3.18 5.47 2.34
CA LEU A 80 2.61 6.41 3.31
C LEU A 80 2.53 7.79 2.68
N LYS A 81 1.33 8.38 2.74
CA LYS A 81 1.08 9.78 2.45
C LYS A 81 0.91 10.55 3.75
N GLY A 82 1.69 11.60 3.95
CA GLY A 82 1.73 12.41 5.15
C GLY A 82 3.07 12.28 5.89
N HIS A 83 3.05 12.45 7.21
CA HIS A 83 4.26 12.42 8.03
C HIS A 83 4.01 11.80 9.41
N LEU A 84 5.01 11.10 9.94
CA LEU A 84 5.03 10.63 11.32
C LEU A 84 5.69 11.70 12.21
N THR A 85 5.05 12.06 13.31
CA THR A 85 5.56 13.09 14.25
C THR A 85 6.41 12.48 15.36
N ASN A 86 6.13 11.25 15.78
CA ASN A 86 6.87 10.57 16.85
C ASN A 86 8.08 9.74 16.36
N ARG A 87 8.69 10.13 15.23
CA ARG A 87 9.81 9.43 14.56
C ARG A 87 10.97 9.05 15.49
N PRO A 88 11.50 9.91 16.38
CA PRO A 88 12.59 9.51 17.28
C PRO A 88 12.23 8.31 18.15
N ALA A 89 10.98 8.24 18.62
CA ALA A 89 10.48 7.14 19.43
C ALA A 89 10.22 5.87 18.62
N LEU A 90 9.92 5.98 17.33
CA LEU A 90 9.81 4.83 16.41
C LEU A 90 11.19 4.28 16.05
N ILE A 91 12.14 5.14 15.70
CA ILE A 91 13.53 4.76 15.41
C ILE A 91 14.14 4.03 16.60
N ALA A 92 13.99 4.56 17.81
CA ALA A 92 14.48 3.91 19.03
C ALA A 92 13.84 2.52 19.27
N ARG A 93 12.57 2.35 18.89
CA ARG A 93 11.87 1.06 19.00
C ARG A 93 12.30 0.07 17.95
N VAL A 94 12.53 0.50 16.72
CA VAL A 94 13.06 -0.37 15.67
C VAL A 94 14.48 -0.80 16.01
N GLY A 95 15.34 0.14 16.42
CA GLY A 95 16.73 -0.11 16.80
C GLY A 95 17.67 0.01 15.60
N ALA A 96 18.66 -0.87 15.51
CA ALA A 96 19.71 -0.82 14.48
C ALA A 96 19.21 -0.96 13.03
N ASP A 97 17.99 -1.50 12.85
CA ASP A 97 17.39 -1.69 11.52
C ASP A 97 16.87 -0.38 10.91
N ALA A 98 16.74 0.71 11.69
CA ALA A 98 16.33 2.02 11.21
C ALA A 98 17.49 3.02 11.27
N GLY A 99 17.85 3.57 10.11
CA GLY A 99 18.71 4.75 10.05
C GLY A 99 17.99 6.03 10.52
N ALA A 100 18.75 7.05 10.91
CA ALA A 100 18.19 8.36 11.27
C ALA A 100 17.39 9.00 10.11
N ASP A 101 17.81 8.71 8.87
CA ASP A 101 17.21 9.23 7.64
C ASP A 101 16.13 8.30 7.05
N ALA A 102 15.68 7.27 7.80
CA ALA A 102 14.66 6.34 7.32
C ALA A 102 13.36 7.07 6.96
N SER A 103 12.80 6.78 5.78
CA SER A 103 11.52 7.38 5.36
C SER A 103 10.37 6.96 6.28
N ASP A 104 9.26 7.71 6.27
CA ASP A 104 8.08 7.32 7.07
C ASP A 104 7.51 5.96 6.65
N ALA A 105 7.49 5.67 5.35
CA ALA A 105 7.13 4.34 4.84
C ALA A 105 8.10 3.23 5.30
N GLU A 106 9.39 3.53 5.41
CA GLU A 106 10.38 2.57 5.90
C GLU A 106 10.21 2.29 7.40
N LEU A 107 10.01 3.34 8.21
CA LEU A 107 9.69 3.17 9.63
C LEU A 107 8.40 2.39 9.82
N LEU A 108 7.36 2.67 9.03
CA LEU A 108 6.11 1.92 9.03
C LEU A 108 6.34 0.43 8.75
N ARG A 109 7.11 0.11 7.70
CA ARG A 109 7.45 -1.27 7.33
C ARG A 109 8.22 -1.99 8.44
N LEU A 110 9.23 -1.34 9.02
CA LEU A 110 10.04 -1.92 10.10
C LEU A 110 9.24 -2.11 11.39
N MET A 111 8.37 -1.15 11.73
CA MET A 111 7.44 -1.28 12.86
C MET A 111 6.46 -2.43 12.66
N TYR A 112 5.95 -2.64 11.44
CA TYR A 112 5.11 -3.79 11.11
C TYR A 112 5.85 -5.12 11.27
N LEU A 113 7.07 -5.23 10.76
CA LEU A 113 7.87 -6.45 10.92
C LEU A 113 8.12 -6.81 12.39
N LYS A 114 8.20 -5.80 13.27
CA LYS A 114 8.47 -5.97 14.71
C LYS A 114 7.21 -6.18 15.55
N TYR A 115 6.11 -5.50 15.24
CA TYR A 115 4.92 -5.44 16.08
C TYR A 115 3.64 -5.93 15.39
N GLY A 116 3.68 -6.24 14.09
CA GLY A 116 2.49 -6.57 13.31
C GLY A 116 1.44 -5.45 13.39
N VAL A 117 0.17 -5.83 13.50
CA VAL A 117 -0.96 -4.89 13.62
C VAL A 117 -0.90 -3.99 14.86
N ASP A 118 -0.19 -4.40 15.91
CA ASP A 118 -0.03 -3.60 17.15
C ASP A 118 0.80 -2.32 16.92
N LEU A 119 1.39 -2.14 15.74
CA LEU A 119 2.03 -0.89 15.35
C LEU A 119 1.04 0.28 15.36
N LEU A 120 -0.24 0.05 15.05
CA LEU A 120 -1.24 1.10 14.86
C LEU A 120 -1.40 1.97 16.11
N GLY A 121 -1.35 1.38 17.30
CA GLY A 121 -1.41 2.09 18.57
C GLY A 121 -0.13 2.85 18.94
N ARG A 122 0.89 2.82 18.08
CA ARG A 122 2.20 3.43 18.31
C ARG A 122 2.51 4.55 17.32
N LEU A 123 1.73 4.71 16.25
CA LEU A 123 1.93 5.75 15.26
C LEU A 123 1.30 7.06 15.72
N GLU A 124 2.06 8.15 15.62
CA GLU A 124 1.54 9.50 15.79
C GLU A 124 1.91 10.32 14.56
N GLY A 125 0.97 11.11 14.07
CA GLY A 125 1.18 11.98 12.92
C GLY A 125 -0.10 12.23 12.14
N GLN A 126 0.08 12.78 10.94
CA GLN A 126 -0.97 12.94 9.95
C GLN A 126 -0.60 12.05 8.78
N PHE A 127 -1.35 10.97 8.58
CA PHE A 127 -0.96 9.96 7.60
C PHE A 127 -2.16 9.17 7.07
N ALA A 128 -2.03 8.69 5.85
CA ALA A 128 -2.76 7.54 5.33
C ALA A 128 -1.75 6.60 4.69
N PHE A 129 -1.85 5.31 4.98
CA PHE A 129 -0.89 4.34 4.47
C PHE A 129 -1.57 3.07 3.97
N CYS A 130 -0.83 2.33 3.15
CA CYS A 130 -1.10 0.94 2.81
C CYS A 130 0.21 0.15 2.87
N LEU A 131 0.14 -1.02 3.49
CA LEU A 131 1.24 -1.95 3.65
C LEU A 131 0.81 -3.33 3.18
N TYR A 132 1.67 -4.02 2.46
CA TYR A 132 1.43 -5.37 1.97
C TYR A 132 2.54 -6.32 2.41
N ASP A 133 2.17 -7.44 3.01
CA ASP A 133 3.06 -8.54 3.36
C ASP A 133 2.75 -9.74 2.45
N ALA A 134 3.68 -10.03 1.53
CA ALA A 134 3.54 -11.13 0.58
C ALA A 134 3.68 -12.51 1.23
N LYS A 135 4.44 -12.63 2.34
CA LYS A 135 4.60 -13.91 3.06
C LYS A 135 3.29 -14.33 3.71
N GLN A 136 2.59 -13.36 4.30
CA GLN A 136 1.29 -13.59 4.94
C GLN A 136 0.12 -13.43 3.96
N ALA A 137 0.39 -12.90 2.76
CA ALA A 137 -0.59 -12.46 1.77
C ALA A 137 -1.64 -11.53 2.41
N ARG A 138 -1.17 -10.56 3.20
CA ARG A 138 -2.01 -9.62 3.96
C ARG A 138 -1.78 -8.20 3.50
N VAL A 139 -2.85 -7.43 3.53
CA VAL A 139 -2.80 -5.97 3.37
C VAL A 139 -3.26 -5.31 4.66
N LEU A 140 -2.56 -4.25 5.05
CA LEU A 140 -2.90 -3.39 6.18
C LEU A 140 -2.99 -1.96 5.66
N ALA A 141 -4.18 -1.38 5.73
CA ALA A 141 -4.41 0.01 5.37
C ALA A 141 -5.10 0.73 6.52
N ALA A 142 -4.57 1.91 6.86
CA ALA A 142 -5.10 2.73 7.93
C ALA A 142 -4.77 4.21 7.68
N ARG A 143 -5.51 5.08 8.36
CA ARG A 143 -5.29 6.52 8.38
C ARG A 143 -5.37 7.06 9.79
N ASP A 144 -4.72 8.19 10.01
CA ASP A 144 -4.67 8.86 11.30
C ASP A 144 -6.09 9.28 11.78
N PRO A 145 -6.31 9.39 13.12
CA PRO A 145 -7.61 9.77 13.67
C PRO A 145 -8.09 11.18 13.30
N SER A 146 -7.17 12.11 12.98
CA SER A 146 -7.54 13.48 12.61
C SER A 146 -8.18 13.55 11.23
N GLY A 147 -7.92 12.56 10.38
CA GLY A 147 -8.57 12.44 9.09
C GLY A 147 -8.07 13.46 8.06
N SER A 148 -6.81 13.90 8.15
CA SER A 148 -6.21 14.86 7.20
C SER A 148 -6.09 14.29 5.78
N HIS A 149 -5.77 13.00 5.64
CA HIS A 149 -5.62 12.35 4.33
C HIS A 149 -6.69 11.30 4.08
N GLY A 150 -7.52 11.50 3.05
CA GLY A 150 -8.56 10.54 2.66
C GLY A 150 -7.98 9.18 2.28
N LEU A 151 -8.64 8.11 2.71
CA LEU A 151 -8.31 6.73 2.33
C LEU A 151 -9.61 6.00 2.03
N VAL A 152 -9.65 5.32 0.90
CA VAL A 152 -10.80 4.53 0.47
C VAL A 152 -10.37 3.12 0.12
N GLU A 153 -11.26 2.18 0.36
CA GLU A 153 -11.18 0.80 -0.12
C GLU A 153 -12.30 0.55 -1.12
N GLY A 154 -12.12 -0.41 -2.02
CA GLY A 154 -13.14 -0.81 -2.98
C GLY A 154 -12.68 -1.96 -3.86
N ARG A 155 -13.27 -2.07 -5.04
CA ARG A 155 -12.93 -3.07 -6.06
C ARG A 155 -12.53 -2.38 -7.37
N THR A 156 -11.54 -2.92 -8.06
CA THR A 156 -11.27 -2.55 -9.46
C THR A 156 -12.32 -3.18 -10.38
N ALA A 157 -12.35 -2.79 -11.66
CA ALA A 157 -13.21 -3.44 -12.65
C ALA A 157 -13.00 -4.97 -12.78
N ALA A 158 -11.80 -5.46 -12.45
CA ALA A 158 -11.47 -6.89 -12.45
C ALA A 158 -11.80 -7.62 -11.13
N GLY A 159 -12.38 -6.91 -10.15
CA GLY A 159 -12.72 -7.46 -8.84
C GLY A 159 -11.55 -7.50 -7.84
N SER A 160 -10.38 -6.97 -8.20
CA SER A 160 -9.23 -6.84 -7.29
C SER A 160 -9.54 -5.87 -6.15
N LEU A 161 -9.03 -6.15 -4.95
CA LEU A 161 -9.09 -5.19 -3.86
C LEU A 161 -8.32 -3.93 -4.25
N LEU A 162 -8.97 -2.80 -4.12
CA LEU A 162 -8.42 -1.47 -4.37
C LEU A 162 -8.30 -0.73 -3.05
N ILE A 163 -7.13 -0.18 -2.75
CA ILE A 163 -6.93 0.80 -1.68
C ILE A 163 -6.35 2.05 -2.32
N CYS A 164 -7.03 3.19 -2.16
CA CYS A 164 -6.63 4.44 -2.78
C CYS A 164 -6.56 5.57 -1.76
N CYS A 165 -5.47 6.33 -1.80
CA CYS A 165 -5.34 7.59 -1.09
C CYS A 165 -5.25 8.72 -2.11
N GLY A 166 -6.34 9.45 -2.31
CA GLY A 166 -6.42 10.53 -3.30
C GLY A 166 -7.86 10.91 -3.63
N THR A 167 -8.02 11.90 -4.50
CA THR A 167 -9.32 12.32 -5.06
C THR A 167 -9.61 11.68 -6.42
N PHE A 168 -8.92 10.58 -6.73
CA PHE A 168 -9.00 9.84 -7.97
C PHE A 168 -9.24 8.36 -7.70
N LEU A 169 -9.80 7.67 -8.68
CA LEU A 169 -10.02 6.23 -8.68
C LEU A 169 -9.75 5.70 -10.09
N PRO A 170 -9.30 4.44 -10.23
CA PRO A 170 -9.25 3.77 -11.53
C PRO A 170 -10.63 3.71 -12.18
N ASP A 171 -10.66 3.73 -13.51
CA ASP A 171 -11.90 3.56 -14.26
C ASP A 171 -12.56 2.21 -13.95
N GLY A 172 -13.88 2.23 -13.73
CA GLY A 172 -14.65 1.05 -13.36
C GLY A 172 -14.49 0.59 -11.90
N ALA A 173 -13.84 1.40 -11.05
CA ALA A 173 -13.84 1.15 -9.61
C ALA A 173 -15.26 1.20 -9.03
N HIS A 174 -15.59 0.24 -8.17
CA HIS A 174 -16.90 0.08 -7.56
C HIS A 174 -16.79 -0.38 -6.11
N ASP A 175 -17.92 -0.45 -5.39
CA ASP A 175 -18.01 -0.79 -3.97
C ASP A 175 -17.08 0.06 -3.07
N VAL A 176 -16.91 1.33 -3.45
CA VAL A 176 -15.93 2.21 -2.80
C VAL A 176 -16.47 2.70 -1.46
N THR A 177 -15.78 2.34 -0.39
CA THR A 177 -16.08 2.74 0.98
C THR A 177 -14.91 3.54 1.56
N LYS A 178 -15.22 4.56 2.36
CA LYS A 178 -14.19 5.32 3.07
C LYS A 178 -13.69 4.50 4.26
N ILE A 179 -12.37 4.32 4.38
CA ILE A 179 -11.79 3.80 5.61
C ILE A 179 -11.95 4.90 6.68
N HIS A 180 -12.72 4.60 7.72
CA HIS A 180 -13.00 5.54 8.79
C HIS A 180 -11.73 5.84 9.62
N PRO A 181 -11.59 7.04 10.20
CA PRO A 181 -10.46 7.38 11.07
C PRO A 181 -10.34 6.39 12.23
N GLY A 182 -9.15 5.82 12.46
CA GLY A 182 -8.92 4.81 13.49
C GLY A 182 -9.40 3.39 13.15
N TRP A 183 -9.93 3.15 11.94
CA TRP A 183 -10.24 1.82 11.44
C TRP A 183 -9.10 1.29 10.57
N TRP A 184 -8.93 -0.02 10.57
CA TRP A 184 -7.98 -0.73 9.72
C TRP A 184 -8.72 -1.84 8.97
N ALA A 185 -8.31 -2.08 7.74
CA ALA A 185 -8.82 -3.19 6.94
C ALA A 185 -7.75 -4.28 6.85
N GLU A 186 -8.11 -5.52 7.20
CA GLU A 186 -7.37 -6.74 6.83
C GLU A 186 -8.15 -7.45 5.72
N SER A 187 -7.45 -7.83 4.66
CA SER A 187 -7.92 -8.92 3.81
C SER A 187 -7.00 -10.12 4.03
N PRO A 188 -7.55 -11.30 4.41
CA PRO A 188 -6.78 -12.53 4.57
C PRO A 188 -6.36 -13.13 3.23
#